data_AF-A0A1T5J8R7-F1
#
_entry.id   AF-A0A1T5J8R7-F1
#
_cell.length_a   1.000
_cell.length_b   1.000
_cell.length_c   1.000
_cell.angle_alpha   90.00
_cell.angle_beta   90.00
_cell.angle_gamma   90.00
#
_symmetry.space_group_name_H-M   'P 1'
#
loop_
_entity.id
_entity.type
_entity.pdbx_description
1 polymer ?
#
loop_
_entity_poly.entity_id
_entity_poly.type
_entity_poly.pdbx_seq_one_letter_code
_entity_poly.pdbx_strand_id
1 'polypeptide(L)'
;MAQLRPNLFITDAYGSAGDVTAYHRGGKCFLRKRISPAFPGTSGQLASSSVHLRALQAWRSLPHEEQLRWEPYARVVEPHRPPLDHLARISGNNLFISAYHGFATLGHEHVPTPVPFEKFPTYQVKILEATAADGTLYIRWKLEMEDSSGRYRLLAKVQLGRPGRGWDTGALRNYLAEGTASDAAVTTCIPDYVSVYGLDLQMYQVHARCILLDTKTGYRSQFLPVSGIIEI
;
A
#
# COMPACT_ATOMS: atom_id res chain seq x y z
N MET A 1 11.34 -11.12 15.30
CA MET A 1 11.80 -9.74 15.06
C MET A 1 12.37 -9.21 16.35
N ALA A 2 13.53 -8.54 16.31
CA ALA A 2 14.11 -7.94 17.50
C ALA A 2 13.58 -6.52 17.65
N GLN A 3 13.05 -6.17 18.82
CA GLN A 3 12.71 -4.79 19.14
C GLN A 3 14.00 -4.05 19.51
N LEU A 4 14.26 -2.90 18.89
CA LEU A 4 15.33 -2.01 19.33
C LEU A 4 14.89 -1.36 20.64
N ARG A 5 15.67 -1.58 21.71
CA ARG A 5 15.47 -0.89 22.99
C ARG A 5 16.36 0.36 23.02
N PRO A 6 15.78 1.56 23.13
CA PRO A 6 16.56 2.78 23.25
C PRO A 6 17.54 2.70 24.41
N ASN A 7 18.74 3.25 24.24
CA ASN A 7 19.74 3.39 25.28
C ASN A 7 20.47 4.73 25.14
N LEU A 8 21.50 4.96 25.97
CA LEU A 8 22.28 6.20 25.96
C LEU A 8 22.92 6.54 24.60
N PHE A 9 23.19 5.55 23.75
CA PHE A 9 23.89 5.73 22.48
C PHE A 9 22.95 5.74 21.26
N ILE A 10 21.83 5.02 21.34
CA ILE A 10 20.88 4.89 20.23
C ILE A 10 19.48 5.11 20.79
N THR A 11 18.91 6.25 20.45
CA THR A 11 17.54 6.64 20.83
C THR A 11 16.52 6.24 19.77
N ASP A 12 16.92 6.25 18.49
CA ASP A 12 16.09 5.82 17.36
C ASP A 12 16.94 5.23 16.22
N ALA A 13 16.32 4.43 15.35
CA ALA A 13 16.92 3.94 14.11
C ALA A 13 15.85 3.73 13.02
N TYR A 14 16.16 4.10 11.78
CA TYR A 14 15.31 3.89 10.61
C TYR A 14 16.16 3.64 9.36
N GLY A 15 15.56 3.04 8.33
CA GLY A 15 16.23 2.76 7.06
C GLY A 15 16.88 1.38 7.00
N SER A 16 17.71 1.15 6.00
CA SER A 16 18.37 -0.16 5.76
C SER A 16 19.88 0.00 5.69
N ALA A 17 20.60 -0.90 6.35
CA ALA A 17 22.07 -1.01 6.30
C ALA A 17 22.45 -2.49 6.15
N GLY A 18 23.11 -2.83 5.04
CA GLY A 18 23.46 -4.21 4.72
C GLY A 18 22.22 -5.12 4.62
N ASP A 19 22.20 -6.16 5.44
CA ASP A 19 21.08 -7.10 5.55
C ASP A 19 20.07 -6.72 6.64
N VAL A 20 20.18 -5.58 7.31
CA VAL A 20 19.26 -5.16 8.38
C VAL A 20 18.45 -3.94 7.96
N THR A 21 17.15 -3.98 8.23
CA THR A 21 16.23 -2.84 8.10
C THR A 21 15.62 -2.50 9.45
N ALA A 22 15.77 -1.24 9.87
CA ALA A 22 15.10 -0.65 11.01
C ALA A 22 13.79 0.02 10.58
N TYR A 23 12.70 -0.22 11.31
CA TYR A 23 11.41 0.38 11.02
C TYR A 23 10.51 0.48 12.26
N HIS A 24 9.57 1.42 12.20
CA HIS A 24 8.62 1.69 13.28
C HIS A 24 7.28 0.98 13.06
N ARG A 25 6.70 0.46 14.14
CA ARG A 25 5.34 -0.10 14.17
C ARG A 25 4.73 0.10 15.55
N GLY A 26 3.59 0.78 15.64
CA GLY A 26 2.88 1.00 16.91
C GLY A 26 3.74 1.72 17.94
N GLY A 27 4.44 2.78 17.53
CA GLY A 27 5.31 3.58 18.41
C GLY A 27 6.61 2.91 18.86
N LYS A 28 6.95 1.73 18.32
CA LYS A 28 8.17 0.98 18.67
C LYS A 28 9.06 0.77 17.44
N CYS A 29 10.38 0.84 17.62
CA CYS A 29 11.37 0.52 16.60
C CYS A 29 11.72 -0.97 16.61
N PHE A 30 11.77 -1.58 15.43
CA PHE A 30 12.09 -2.99 15.22
C PHE A 30 13.21 -3.13 14.19
N LEU A 31 14.05 -4.14 14.39
CA LEU A 31 15.05 -4.59 13.43
C LEU A 31 14.58 -5.87 12.75
N ARG A 32 14.71 -5.90 11.43
CA ARG A 32 14.44 -7.07 10.61
C ARG A 32 15.65 -7.36 9.72
N LYS A 33 16.11 -8.61 9.74
CA LYS A 33 17.03 -9.11 8.72
C LYS A 33 16.32 -9.32 7.39
N ARG A 34 17.02 -9.04 6.30
CA ARG A 34 16.63 -9.33 4.93
C ARG A 34 16.39 -10.83 4.85
N ILE A 35 15.19 -11.21 4.43
CA ILE A 35 14.83 -12.60 4.27
C ILE A 35 15.23 -12.98 2.85
N SER A 36 16.04 -14.04 2.73
CA SER A 36 16.22 -14.75 1.45
C SER A 36 15.23 -15.92 1.45
N PRO A 37 14.09 -15.80 0.77
CA PRO A 37 13.11 -16.89 0.75
C PRO A 37 13.71 -18.10 0.03
N ALA A 38 13.59 -19.29 0.64
CA ALA A 38 13.97 -20.55 0.00
C ALA A 38 12.98 -20.95 -1.13
N PHE A 39 11.77 -20.40 -1.09
CA PHE A 39 10.73 -20.65 -2.08
C PHE A 39 10.73 -19.56 -3.17
N PRO A 40 10.49 -19.92 -4.43
CA PRO A 40 10.47 -18.97 -5.55
C PRO A 40 9.33 -17.93 -5.46
N GLY A 41 8.38 -18.12 -4.54
CA GLY A 41 7.23 -17.25 -4.32
C GLY A 41 5.97 -17.75 -5.05
N THR A 42 4.81 -17.33 -4.58
CA THR A 42 3.53 -17.60 -5.26
C THR A 42 3.44 -16.82 -6.57
N SER A 43 2.52 -17.21 -7.48
CA SER A 43 2.27 -16.48 -8.74
C SER A 43 2.03 -14.98 -8.52
N GLY A 44 1.22 -14.61 -7.52
CA GLY A 44 0.99 -13.22 -7.16
C GLY A 44 2.23 -12.50 -6.62
N GLN A 45 3.10 -13.20 -5.88
CA GLN A 45 4.38 -12.63 -5.42
C GLN A 45 5.34 -12.41 -6.59
N LEU A 46 5.41 -13.35 -7.53
CA LEU A 46 6.20 -13.24 -8.75
C LEU A 46 5.71 -12.10 -9.64
N ALA A 47 4.40 -11.95 -9.82
CA ALA A 47 3.80 -10.85 -10.58
C ALA A 47 4.17 -9.49 -9.96
N SER A 48 3.99 -9.34 -8.64
CA SER A 48 4.38 -8.11 -7.91
C SER A 48 5.89 -7.82 -8.00
N SER A 49 6.71 -8.86 -7.87
CA SER A 49 8.17 -8.77 -8.03
C SER A 49 8.54 -8.31 -9.45
N SER A 50 7.86 -8.83 -10.47
CA SER A 50 8.11 -8.46 -11.87
C SER A 50 7.87 -6.97 -12.12
N VAL A 51 6.80 -6.39 -11.55
CA VAL A 51 6.52 -4.93 -11.65
C VAL A 51 7.66 -4.14 -11.01
N HIS A 52 8.14 -4.58 -9.84
CA HIS A 52 9.23 -3.90 -9.16
C HIS A 52 10.54 -3.95 -9.96
N LEU A 53 10.86 -5.10 -10.57
CA LEU A 53 12.05 -5.24 -11.41
C LEU A 53 11.98 -4.34 -12.65
N ARG A 54 10.82 -4.25 -13.31
CA ARG A 54 10.62 -3.31 -14.42
C ARG A 54 10.76 -1.86 -13.99
N ALA A 55 10.22 -1.50 -12.82
CA ALA A 55 10.40 -0.16 -12.26
C ALA A 55 11.89 0.16 -11.99
N LEU A 56 12.66 -0.78 -11.44
CA LEU A 56 14.10 -0.61 -11.22
C LEU A 56 14.87 -0.47 -12.53
N GLN A 57 14.51 -1.25 -13.54
CA GLN A 57 15.09 -1.15 -14.88
C GLN A 57 14.78 0.22 -15.50
N ALA A 58 13.51 0.65 -15.46
CA ALA A 58 13.08 1.94 -15.96
C ALA A 58 13.85 3.10 -15.30
N TRP A 59 14.01 3.07 -13.97
CA TRP A 59 14.82 4.06 -13.25
C TRP A 59 16.27 4.10 -13.75
N ARG A 60 16.91 2.92 -13.89
CA ARG A 60 18.31 2.81 -14.34
C ARG A 60 18.51 3.28 -15.77
N SER A 61 17.48 3.18 -16.61
CA SER A 61 17.50 3.64 -18.00
C SER A 61 17.28 5.16 -18.14
N LEU A 62 16.86 5.87 -17.09
CA LEU A 62 16.72 7.32 -17.15
C LEU A 62 18.09 8.02 -17.26
N PRO A 63 18.19 9.11 -18.04
CA PRO A 63 19.33 10.01 -17.95
C PRO A 63 19.53 10.50 -16.51
N HIS A 64 20.78 10.70 -16.10
CA HIS A 64 21.10 11.11 -14.73
C HIS A 64 20.43 12.43 -14.35
N GLU A 65 20.37 13.38 -15.29
CA GLU A 65 19.67 14.66 -15.10
C GLU A 65 18.19 14.47 -14.77
N GLU A 66 17.53 13.52 -15.42
CA GLU A 66 16.13 13.18 -15.16
C GLU A 66 15.95 12.55 -13.77
N GLN A 67 16.88 11.69 -13.33
CA GLN A 67 16.87 11.13 -11.98
C GLN A 67 16.96 12.22 -10.91
N LEU A 68 17.81 13.24 -11.12
CA LEU A 68 17.99 14.35 -10.19
C LEU A 68 16.73 15.21 -10.04
N ARG A 69 15.88 15.29 -11.07
CA ARG A 69 14.60 16.03 -11.01
C ARG A 69 13.61 15.46 -9.99
N TRP A 70 13.73 14.19 -9.62
CA TRP A 70 12.87 13.55 -8.62
C TRP A 70 13.20 13.94 -7.18
N GLU A 71 14.46 14.30 -6.89
CA GLU A 71 14.93 14.57 -5.53
C GLU A 71 14.19 15.73 -4.84
N PRO A 72 14.00 16.91 -5.47
CA PRO A 72 13.25 18.00 -4.85
C PRO A 72 11.82 17.61 -4.49
N TYR A 73 11.15 16.80 -5.32
CA TYR A 73 9.77 16.37 -5.10
C TYR A 73 9.64 15.34 -3.99
N ALA A 74 10.65 14.51 -3.78
CA ALA A 74 10.68 13.50 -2.74
C ALA A 74 10.90 14.08 -1.33
N ARG A 75 11.52 15.28 -1.23
CA ARG A 75 11.85 15.95 0.03
C ARG A 75 10.65 16.36 0.88
N VAL A 76 9.46 16.40 0.33
CA VAL A 76 8.22 16.74 1.07
C VAL A 76 7.38 15.50 1.40
N VAL A 77 7.84 14.32 1.00
CA VAL A 77 7.08 13.08 1.15
C VAL A 77 7.52 12.34 2.39
N GLU A 78 6.60 12.22 3.34
CA GLU A 78 6.79 11.40 4.53
C GLU A 78 6.78 9.91 4.17
N PRO A 79 7.73 9.10 4.67
CA PRO A 79 7.72 7.67 4.46
C PRO A 79 6.52 6.98 5.14
N HIS A 80 6.13 5.80 4.66
CA HIS A 80 5.02 5.01 5.23
C HIS A 80 5.24 4.53 6.67
N ARG A 81 6.48 4.58 7.14
CA ARG A 81 6.89 4.21 8.51
C ARG A 81 7.89 5.27 8.95
N PRO A 82 7.41 6.46 9.32
CA PRO A 82 8.30 7.53 9.72
C PRO A 82 8.99 7.18 11.04
N PRO A 83 10.20 7.72 11.26
CA PRO A 83 10.81 7.76 12.58
C PRO A 83 9.94 8.52 13.57
N LEU A 84 10.27 8.44 14.85
CA LEU A 84 9.46 9.06 15.92
C LEU A 84 9.37 10.59 15.79
N ASP A 85 10.37 11.23 15.18
CA ASP A 85 10.40 12.69 14.99
C ASP A 85 9.67 13.17 13.72
N HIS A 86 9.21 12.26 12.86
CA HIS A 86 8.56 12.56 11.58
C HIS A 86 9.39 13.41 10.60
N LEU A 87 10.72 13.49 10.77
CA LEU A 87 11.58 14.33 9.94
C LEU A 87 12.15 13.61 8.71
N ALA A 88 12.03 12.28 8.63
CA ALA A 88 12.53 11.51 7.51
C ALA A 88 11.75 11.78 6.21
N ARG A 89 12.47 11.64 5.09
CA ARG A 89 11.97 11.86 3.73
C ARG A 89 12.37 10.68 2.86
N ILE A 90 11.66 10.45 1.77
CA ILE A 90 12.06 9.44 0.78
C ILE A 90 13.03 10.05 -0.25
N SER A 91 13.77 9.20 -0.95
CA SER A 91 14.60 9.62 -2.09
C SER A 91 13.79 9.78 -3.37
N GLY A 92 14.35 10.47 -4.36
CA GLY A 92 13.78 10.59 -5.70
C GLY A 92 13.52 9.23 -6.36
N ASN A 93 14.44 8.28 -6.19
CA ASN A 93 14.24 6.89 -6.63
C ASN A 93 12.99 6.27 -6.00
N ASN A 94 12.81 6.41 -4.67
CA ASN A 94 11.65 5.83 -4.00
C ASN A 94 10.33 6.48 -4.45
N LEU A 95 10.34 7.77 -4.74
CA LEU A 95 9.18 8.47 -5.30
C LEU A 95 8.84 7.97 -6.71
N PHE A 96 9.84 7.84 -7.60
CA PHE A 96 9.68 7.26 -8.93
C PHE A 96 9.12 5.83 -8.87
N ILE A 97 9.71 4.97 -8.04
CA ILE A 97 9.27 3.58 -7.87
C ILE A 97 7.83 3.55 -7.34
N SER A 98 7.47 4.47 -6.43
CA SER A 98 6.09 4.60 -5.95
C SER A 98 5.11 4.98 -7.07
N ALA A 99 5.46 5.96 -7.92
CA ALA A 99 4.65 6.37 -9.07
C ALA A 99 4.45 5.22 -10.05
N TYR A 100 5.53 4.54 -10.42
CA TYR A 100 5.51 3.41 -11.33
C TYR A 100 4.56 2.31 -10.83
N HIS A 101 4.68 1.93 -9.55
CA HIS A 101 3.79 0.95 -8.93
C HIS A 101 2.33 1.40 -8.92
N GLY A 102 2.07 2.68 -8.69
CA GLY A 102 0.72 3.23 -8.77
C GLY A 102 0.13 3.09 -10.16
N PHE A 103 0.85 3.50 -11.21
CA PHE A 103 0.39 3.36 -12.58
C PHE A 103 0.20 1.90 -13.03
N ALA A 104 1.12 1.01 -12.65
CA ALA A 104 0.95 -0.42 -12.88
C ALA A 104 -0.31 -0.96 -12.18
N THR A 105 -0.57 -0.54 -10.93
CA THR A 105 -1.79 -0.93 -10.19
C THR A 105 -3.05 -0.39 -10.87
N LEU A 106 -3.01 0.82 -11.42
CA LEU A 106 -4.11 1.46 -12.14
C LEU A 106 -4.38 0.86 -13.52
N GLY A 107 -3.53 -0.06 -14.01
CA GLY A 107 -3.65 -0.67 -15.34
C GLY A 107 -3.06 0.17 -16.48
N HIS A 108 -2.30 1.22 -16.17
CA HIS A 108 -1.69 2.13 -17.13
C HIS A 108 -0.16 2.17 -16.94
N GLU A 109 0.50 1.02 -16.90
CA GLU A 109 1.95 0.93 -16.65
C GLU A 109 2.75 1.68 -17.73
N HIS A 110 3.59 2.62 -17.29
CA HIS A 110 4.52 3.37 -18.13
C HIS A 110 5.66 3.95 -17.29
N VAL A 111 6.67 4.53 -17.93
CA VAL A 111 7.73 5.28 -17.24
C VAL A 111 7.16 6.63 -16.79
N PRO A 112 7.00 6.88 -15.48
CA PRO A 112 6.42 8.13 -15.00
C PRO A 112 7.37 9.30 -15.23
N THR A 113 6.81 10.48 -15.46
CA THR A 113 7.56 11.73 -15.50
C THR A 113 7.60 12.38 -14.11
N PRO A 114 8.66 13.13 -13.75
CA PRO A 114 8.74 13.84 -12.47
C PRO A 114 7.60 14.86 -12.34
N VAL A 115 6.79 14.71 -11.29
CA VAL A 115 5.73 15.66 -10.93
C VAL A 115 5.88 16.03 -9.45
N PRO A 116 5.72 17.30 -9.03
CA PRO A 116 5.70 17.66 -7.63
C PRO A 116 4.73 16.81 -6.81
N PHE A 117 5.15 16.39 -5.62
CA PHE A 117 4.23 15.68 -4.71
C PHE A 117 3.27 16.68 -4.08
N GLU A 118 1.99 16.43 -4.27
CA GLU A 118 0.90 17.15 -3.60
C GLU A 118 0.37 16.31 -2.45
N LYS A 119 0.07 16.97 -1.33
CA LYS A 119 -0.54 16.28 -0.20
C LYS A 119 -1.91 15.75 -0.62
N PHE A 120 -2.16 14.48 -0.32
CA PHE A 120 -3.47 13.87 -0.56
C PHE A 120 -4.54 14.56 0.30
N PRO A 121 -5.79 14.67 -0.20
CA PRO A 121 -6.89 15.18 0.59
C PRO A 121 -7.10 14.31 1.83
N THR A 122 -7.61 14.93 2.89
CA THR A 122 -8.08 14.16 4.05
C THR A 122 -9.25 13.28 3.62
N TYR A 123 -9.22 12.01 4.02
CA TYR A 123 -10.24 11.05 3.63
C TYR A 123 -10.56 10.06 4.74
N GLN A 124 -11.78 9.52 4.70
CA GLN A 124 -12.24 8.43 5.56
C GLN A 124 -12.79 7.30 4.70
N VAL A 125 -12.62 6.07 5.18
CA VAL A 125 -13.16 4.88 4.51
C VAL A 125 -13.92 4.03 5.52
N LYS A 126 -15.12 3.59 5.16
CA LYS A 126 -15.93 2.65 5.94
C LYS A 126 -16.42 1.51 5.06
N ILE A 127 -16.51 0.32 5.64
CA ILE A 127 -17.19 -0.81 5.00
C ILE A 127 -18.69 -0.53 5.10
N LEU A 128 -19.41 -0.59 3.98
CA LEU A 128 -20.87 -0.47 3.96
C LEU A 128 -21.53 -1.82 4.07
N GLU A 129 -21.23 -2.68 3.10
CA GLU A 129 -21.83 -3.98 2.93
C GLU A 129 -20.91 -4.86 2.08
N ALA A 130 -21.19 -6.14 2.05
CA ALA A 130 -20.58 -7.06 1.11
C ALA A 130 -21.64 -7.97 0.52
N THR A 131 -21.42 -8.40 -0.73
CA THR A 131 -22.27 -9.37 -1.41
C THR A 131 -21.40 -10.40 -2.09
N ALA A 132 -21.82 -11.66 -2.06
CA ALA A 132 -21.16 -12.73 -2.80
C ALA A 132 -22.02 -13.11 -4.02
N ALA A 133 -21.42 -13.11 -5.20
CA ALA A 133 -22.06 -13.57 -6.43
C ALA A 133 -21.02 -14.24 -7.34
N ASP A 134 -21.39 -15.37 -7.94
CA ASP A 134 -20.56 -16.10 -8.92
C ASP A 134 -19.12 -16.37 -8.44
N GLY A 135 -18.96 -16.76 -7.16
CA GLY A 135 -17.65 -17.03 -6.55
C GLY A 135 -16.80 -15.78 -6.26
N THR A 136 -17.32 -14.58 -6.52
CA THR A 136 -16.67 -13.29 -6.28
C THR A 136 -17.30 -12.60 -5.08
N LEU A 137 -16.47 -12.08 -4.18
CA LEU A 137 -16.89 -11.22 -3.09
C LEU A 137 -16.74 -9.76 -3.48
N TYR A 138 -17.85 -9.02 -3.43
CA TYR A 138 -17.90 -7.59 -3.67
C TYR A 138 -17.98 -6.89 -2.32
N ILE A 139 -16.97 -6.10 -1.97
CA ILE A 139 -16.99 -5.27 -0.76
C ILE A 139 -17.23 -3.84 -1.19
N ARG A 140 -18.31 -3.24 -0.66
CA ARG A 140 -18.67 -1.86 -0.93
C ARG A 140 -18.13 -0.96 0.16
N TRP A 141 -17.43 0.09 -0.25
CA TRP A 141 -16.75 1.03 0.63
C TRP A 141 -17.39 2.41 0.49
N LYS A 142 -17.71 3.04 1.62
CA LYS A 142 -17.97 4.48 1.66
C LYS A 142 -16.63 5.19 1.69
N LEU A 143 -16.38 6.05 0.72
CA LEU A 143 -15.21 6.92 0.68
C LEU A 143 -15.69 8.37 0.82
N GLU A 144 -15.28 9.04 1.89
CA GLU A 144 -15.57 10.44 2.13
C GLU A 144 -14.27 11.24 2.05
N MET A 145 -14.23 12.29 1.22
CA MET A 145 -13.09 13.18 1.10
C MET A 145 -13.53 14.58 0.65
N GLU A 146 -12.67 15.57 0.86
CA GLU A 146 -12.92 16.97 0.48
C GLU A 146 -12.89 17.20 -1.04
N ASP A 147 -12.15 16.38 -1.80
CA ASP A 147 -12.02 16.49 -3.25
C ASP A 147 -12.95 15.50 -3.98
N SER A 148 -13.84 16.01 -4.84
CA SER A 148 -14.76 15.20 -5.65
C SER A 148 -14.38 15.13 -7.13
N SER A 149 -13.16 15.54 -7.49
CA SER A 149 -12.67 15.63 -8.88
C SER A 149 -12.56 14.29 -9.64
N GLY A 150 -12.82 13.15 -8.98
CA GLY A 150 -12.64 11.81 -9.57
C GLY A 150 -11.17 11.42 -9.78
N ARG A 151 -10.20 12.26 -9.35
CA ARG A 151 -8.77 12.04 -9.51
C ARG A 151 -8.24 10.80 -8.79
N TYR A 152 -8.86 10.41 -7.68
CA TYR A 152 -8.35 9.37 -6.80
C TYR A 152 -9.13 8.06 -6.93
N ARG A 153 -8.40 6.94 -6.86
CA ARG A 153 -8.97 5.58 -6.77
C ARG A 153 -8.55 4.91 -5.47
N LEU A 154 -9.47 4.13 -4.89
CA LEU A 154 -9.22 3.40 -3.65
C LEU A 154 -8.52 2.06 -3.95
N LEU A 155 -7.33 1.87 -3.39
CA LEU A 155 -6.67 0.57 -3.30
C LEU A 155 -6.89 0.00 -1.89
N ALA A 156 -7.64 -1.09 -1.78
CA ALA A 156 -7.82 -1.81 -0.53
C ALA A 156 -6.86 -2.99 -0.46
N LYS A 157 -6.01 -3.02 0.56
CA LYS A 157 -5.25 -4.23 0.89
C LYS A 157 -6.03 -5.01 1.92
N VAL A 158 -6.68 -6.10 1.54
CA VAL A 158 -7.69 -6.82 2.34
C VAL A 158 -7.17 -8.16 2.84
N GLN A 159 -7.51 -8.50 4.08
CA GLN A 159 -7.46 -9.84 4.65
C GLN A 159 -8.86 -10.21 5.12
N LEU A 160 -9.33 -11.39 4.71
CA LEU A 160 -10.52 -12.03 5.27
C LEU A 160 -10.09 -13.03 6.35
N GLY A 161 -10.84 -13.05 7.45
CA GLY A 161 -10.61 -13.96 8.58
C GLY A 161 -11.92 -14.36 9.24
N ARG A 162 -11.83 -15.30 10.18
CA ARG A 162 -12.97 -15.64 11.04
C ARG A 162 -13.30 -14.45 11.96
N PRO A 163 -14.59 -14.19 12.25
CA PRO A 163 -15.00 -13.19 13.23
C PRO A 163 -14.19 -13.25 14.54
N GLY A 164 -13.73 -12.09 15.03
CA GLY A 164 -12.93 -11.99 16.25
C GLY A 164 -11.45 -12.39 16.13
N ARG A 165 -10.97 -12.85 14.96
CA ARG A 165 -9.54 -13.09 14.74
C ARG A 165 -8.79 -11.78 14.47
N GLY A 166 -7.58 -11.70 15.05
CA GLY A 166 -6.66 -10.58 14.83
C GLY A 166 -6.10 -10.50 13.41
N TRP A 167 -5.44 -9.40 13.14
CA TRP A 167 -4.91 -9.03 11.83
C TRP A 167 -3.48 -9.56 11.61
N ASP A 168 -3.26 -10.30 10.51
CA ASP A 168 -1.93 -10.56 9.95
C ASP A 168 -1.64 -9.65 8.75
N THR A 169 -0.79 -8.66 8.96
CA THR A 169 -0.38 -7.71 7.91
C THR A 169 0.32 -8.36 6.72
N GLY A 170 0.85 -9.58 6.84
CA GLY A 170 1.44 -10.35 5.74
C GLY A 170 0.42 -11.08 4.86
N ALA A 171 -0.81 -11.27 5.36
CA ALA A 171 -1.89 -11.95 4.65
C ALA A 171 -2.73 -11.02 3.75
N LEU A 172 -2.46 -9.71 3.78
CA LEU A 172 -3.19 -8.74 2.96
C LEU A 172 -2.94 -8.98 1.47
N ARG A 173 -3.99 -8.82 0.66
CA ARG A 173 -3.97 -8.88 -0.81
C ARG A 173 -4.53 -7.59 -1.36
N ASN A 174 -4.00 -7.13 -2.50
CA ASN A 174 -4.37 -5.85 -3.09
C ASN A 174 -5.59 -6.01 -3.99
N TYR A 175 -6.60 -5.18 -3.81
CA TYR A 175 -7.76 -5.06 -4.69
C TYR A 175 -8.02 -3.58 -4.97
N LEU A 176 -7.99 -3.22 -6.26
CA LEU A 176 -8.31 -1.87 -6.69
C LEU A 176 -9.83 -1.76 -6.81
N ALA A 177 -10.41 -0.72 -6.21
CA ALA A 177 -11.83 -0.49 -6.28
C ALA A 177 -12.23 -0.02 -7.69
N GLU A 178 -13.36 -0.52 -8.17
CA GLU A 178 -14.10 0.01 -9.30
C GLU A 178 -14.74 1.35 -8.92
N GLY A 179 -14.76 2.28 -9.87
CA GLY A 179 -15.16 3.66 -9.63
C GLY A 179 -14.02 4.57 -9.16
N THR A 180 -14.39 5.81 -8.86
CA THR A 180 -13.50 6.89 -8.42
C THR A 180 -14.03 7.54 -7.14
N ALA A 181 -13.20 8.35 -6.50
CA ALA A 181 -13.58 9.04 -5.27
C ALA A 181 -14.70 10.11 -5.44
N SER A 182 -15.16 10.34 -6.68
CA SER A 182 -16.39 11.09 -6.98
C SER A 182 -17.66 10.31 -6.63
N ASP A 183 -17.56 8.99 -6.52
CA ASP A 183 -18.71 8.12 -6.34
C ASP A 183 -19.10 8.05 -4.85
N ALA A 184 -20.39 7.98 -4.56
CA ALA A 184 -20.89 7.88 -3.18
C ALA A 184 -20.38 6.62 -2.45
N ALA A 185 -20.06 5.58 -3.22
CA ALA A 185 -19.40 4.36 -2.76
C ALA A 185 -18.62 3.72 -3.91
N VAL A 186 -17.53 3.04 -3.57
CA VAL A 186 -16.67 2.30 -4.52
C VAL A 186 -16.64 0.83 -4.12
N THR A 187 -16.42 -0.07 -5.07
CA THR A 187 -16.52 -1.52 -4.83
C THR A 187 -15.22 -2.21 -5.16
N THR A 188 -14.73 -3.07 -4.27
CA THR A 188 -13.60 -3.96 -4.58
C THR A 188 -14.09 -5.37 -4.83
N CYS A 189 -13.62 -5.98 -5.91
CA CYS A 189 -13.98 -7.34 -6.30
C CYS A 189 -12.86 -8.30 -5.90
N ILE A 190 -13.21 -9.36 -5.16
CA ILE A 190 -12.31 -10.42 -4.72
C ILE A 190 -12.76 -11.72 -5.37
N PRO A 191 -12.20 -12.07 -6.55
CA PRO A 191 -12.51 -13.33 -7.21
C PRO A 191 -12.00 -14.51 -6.39
N ASP A 192 -12.73 -15.63 -6.42
CA ASP A 192 -12.39 -16.88 -5.74
C ASP A 192 -12.01 -16.70 -4.27
N TYR A 193 -12.68 -15.77 -3.56
CA TYR A 193 -12.30 -15.34 -2.22
C TYR A 193 -12.20 -16.52 -1.23
N VAL A 194 -13.06 -17.54 -1.38
CA VAL A 194 -13.00 -18.78 -0.58
C VAL A 194 -11.68 -19.50 -0.76
N SER A 195 -11.20 -19.67 -2.00
CA SER A 195 -9.93 -20.33 -2.29
C SER A 195 -8.73 -19.44 -1.92
N VAL A 196 -8.83 -18.14 -2.15
CA VAL A 196 -7.74 -17.18 -1.87
C VAL A 196 -7.44 -17.12 -0.37
N TYR A 197 -8.49 -17.15 0.46
CA TYR A 197 -8.35 -17.05 1.92
C TYR A 197 -8.50 -18.40 2.64
N GLY A 198 -8.88 -19.47 1.94
CA GLY A 198 -9.11 -20.80 2.52
C GLY A 198 -10.24 -20.83 3.54
N LEU A 199 -11.28 -20.01 3.34
CA LEU A 199 -12.38 -19.81 4.27
C LEU A 199 -13.70 -19.70 3.53
N ASP A 200 -14.65 -20.56 3.87
CA ASP A 200 -16.04 -20.54 3.39
C ASP A 200 -16.97 -20.32 4.60
N LEU A 201 -17.43 -19.08 4.79
CA LEU A 201 -18.17 -18.63 5.98
C LEU A 201 -19.32 -17.74 5.53
N GLN A 202 -20.40 -17.67 6.31
CA GLN A 202 -21.48 -16.69 6.07
C GLN A 202 -21.12 -15.29 6.60
N MET A 203 -20.07 -15.19 7.42
CA MET A 203 -19.63 -13.95 8.05
C MET A 203 -18.11 -13.92 8.12
N TYR A 204 -17.52 -12.78 7.74
CA TYR A 204 -16.08 -12.56 7.75
C TYR A 204 -15.68 -11.36 8.59
N GLN A 205 -14.57 -11.50 9.29
CA GLN A 205 -13.79 -10.35 9.75
C GLN A 205 -12.97 -9.82 8.58
N VAL A 206 -13.20 -8.57 8.20
CA VAL A 206 -12.39 -7.84 7.22
C VAL A 206 -11.37 -7.00 7.98
N HIS A 207 -10.10 -7.14 7.60
CA HIS A 207 -9.03 -6.21 7.98
C HIS A 207 -8.42 -5.63 6.72
N ALA A 208 -8.40 -4.29 6.61
CA ALA A 208 -7.96 -3.60 5.42
C ALA A 208 -6.98 -2.46 5.70
N ARG A 209 -6.08 -2.22 4.74
CA ARG A 209 -5.36 -0.94 4.59
C ARG A 209 -5.86 -0.26 3.33
N CYS A 210 -6.57 0.83 3.51
CA CYS A 210 -7.09 1.66 2.45
C CYS A 210 -6.04 2.70 2.06
N ILE A 211 -5.79 2.85 0.76
CA ILE A 211 -4.80 3.78 0.20
C ILE A 211 -5.45 4.46 -1.00
N LEU A 212 -5.30 5.77 -1.13
CA LEU A 212 -5.66 6.48 -2.36
C LEU A 212 -4.51 6.42 -3.35
N LEU A 213 -4.83 6.12 -4.60
CA LEU A 213 -3.94 6.26 -5.74
C LEU A 213 -4.36 7.49 -6.55
N ASP A 214 -3.42 8.37 -6.83
CA ASP A 214 -3.61 9.49 -7.74
C ASP A 214 -3.49 9.01 -9.19
N THR A 215 -4.57 9.10 -9.95
CA THR A 215 -4.61 8.64 -11.35
C THR A 215 -3.72 9.45 -12.29
N LYS A 216 -3.35 10.68 -11.90
CA LYS A 216 -2.51 11.57 -12.73
C LYS A 216 -1.02 11.36 -12.51
N THR A 217 -0.62 11.02 -11.29
CA THR A 217 0.81 10.95 -10.91
C THR A 217 1.28 9.54 -10.54
N GLY A 218 0.35 8.61 -10.28
CA GLY A 218 0.66 7.29 -9.74
C GLY A 218 1.10 7.33 -8.27
N TYR A 219 1.10 8.49 -7.62
CA TYR A 219 1.43 8.58 -6.20
C TYR A 219 0.37 7.92 -5.33
N ARG A 220 0.74 7.66 -4.08
CA ARG A 220 -0.13 6.99 -3.11
C ARG A 220 -0.13 7.72 -1.77
N SER A 221 -1.29 7.79 -1.14
CA SER A 221 -1.43 8.30 0.21
C SER A 221 -0.78 7.38 1.24
N GLN A 222 -0.68 7.87 2.49
CA GLN A 222 -0.56 6.99 3.66
C GLN A 222 -1.76 6.06 3.76
N PHE A 223 -1.58 4.89 4.39
CA PHE A 223 -2.67 3.94 4.56
C PHE A 223 -3.56 4.28 5.75
N LEU A 224 -4.87 4.09 5.59
CA LEU A 224 -5.86 4.16 6.65
C LEU A 224 -6.30 2.72 7.01
N PRO A 225 -6.11 2.27 8.27
CA PRO A 225 -6.56 0.96 8.69
C PRO A 225 -8.09 0.95 8.87
N VAL A 226 -8.75 -0.07 8.33
CA VAL A 226 -10.20 -0.32 8.49
C VAL A 226 -10.38 -1.76 8.94
N SER A 227 -11.28 -1.99 9.90
CA SER A 227 -11.65 -3.33 10.33
C SER A 227 -13.14 -3.37 10.64
N GLY A 228 -13.80 -4.45 10.25
CA GLY A 228 -15.25 -4.62 10.43
C GLY A 228 -15.69 -6.04 10.14
N ILE A 229 -16.91 -6.37 10.56
CA ILE A 229 -17.56 -7.63 10.23
C ILE A 229 -18.44 -7.39 9.00
N ILE A 230 -18.41 -8.32 8.06
CA ILE A 230 -19.35 -8.39 6.94
C ILE A 230 -20.11 -9.71 6.99
N GLU A 231 -21.37 -9.64 6.60
CA GLU A 231 -22.23 -10.77 6.29
C GLU A 231 -22.39 -10.81 4.77
N ILE A 232 -22.47 -12.01 4.19
CA ILE A 232 -22.57 -12.23 2.73
C ILE A 232 -23.77 -13.06 2.35
#